data_AF-A0A9I9DIN8-F1
#
_entry.id   AF-A0A9I9DIN8-F1
#
_cell.length_a   1.000
_cell.length_b   1.000
_cell.length_c   1.000
_cell.angle_alpha   90.00
_cell.angle_beta   90.00
_cell.angle_gamma   90.00
#
_symmetry.space_group_name_H-M   'P 1'
#
loop_
_entity.id
_entity.type
_entity.pdbx_description
1 polymer ?
#
loop_
_entity_poly.entity_id
_entity_poly.type
_entity_poly.pdbx_seq_one_letter_code
_entity_poly.pdbx_strand_id
1 'polypeptide(L)' 'MASSSRAPNHLWTKEEDATFVECLVELVNNDGWRSDNGTFRPEYHSQLARMMAQKMPGCNI' A
#
# COMPACT_ATOMS: atom_id res chain seq x y z
N MET A 1 -30.27 19.33 -2.68
CA MET A 1 -28.83 19.23 -3.03
C MET A 1 -28.17 18.33 -2.00
N ALA A 2 -27.80 17.11 -2.38
CA ALA A 2 -27.10 16.20 -1.49
C ALA A 2 -25.62 16.59 -1.50
N SER A 3 -25.14 17.22 -0.44
CA SER A 3 -23.71 17.45 -0.27
C SER A 3 -23.03 16.09 -0.13
N SER A 4 -22.28 15.68 -1.16
CA SER A 4 -21.37 14.55 -1.08
C SER A 4 -20.32 14.88 -0.03
N SER A 5 -20.45 14.30 1.15
CA SER A 5 -19.41 14.31 2.18
C SER A 5 -18.25 13.45 1.70
N ARG A 6 -17.37 14.04 0.89
CA ARG A 6 -16.11 13.38 0.53
C ARG A 6 -15.29 13.35 1.82
N ALA A 7 -14.97 12.13 2.28
CA ALA A 7 -13.98 11.98 3.33
C ALA A 7 -12.71 12.75 2.93
N PRO A 8 -12.03 13.43 3.86
CA PRO A 8 -10.74 14.03 3.57
C PRO A 8 -9.83 12.96 2.96
N ASN A 9 -9.17 13.27 1.86
CA ASN A 9 -8.18 12.35 1.30
C ASN A 9 -7.15 12.05 2.39
N HIS A 10 -6.88 10.77 2.63
CA HIS A 10 -5.85 10.36 3.57
C HIS A 10 -4.50 10.95 3.11
N LEU A 11 -3.87 11.71 4.01
CA LEU A 11 -2.54 12.26 3.79
C LEU A 11 -1.54 11.29 4.38
N TRP A 12 -0.65 10.80 3.53
CA TRP A 12 0.43 9.91 3.92
C TRP A 12 1.36 10.59 4.93
N THR A 13 1.53 9.94 6.06
CA THR A 13 2.54 10.26 7.07
C THR A 13 3.91 9.72 6.63
N LYS A 14 4.98 10.21 7.26
CA LYS A 14 6.34 9.74 6.95
C LYS A 14 6.53 8.28 7.35
N GLU A 15 5.82 7.86 8.37
CA GLU A 15 5.83 6.50 8.91
C GLU A 15 5.14 5.53 7.95
N GLU A 16 3.99 5.92 7.38
CA GLU A 16 3.29 5.15 6.33
C GLU A 16 4.12 5.06 5.06
N ASP A 17 4.74 6.17 4.63
CA ASP A 17 5.60 6.22 3.44
C ASP A 17 6.82 5.29 3.60
N ALA A 18 7.51 5.36 4.75
CA ALA A 18 8.65 4.49 5.04
C ALA A 18 8.25 3.01 5.06
N THR A 19 7.11 2.68 5.69
CA THR A 19 6.61 1.31 5.74
C THR A 19 6.23 0.79 4.35
N PHE A 20 5.63 1.64 3.51
CA PHE A 20 5.28 1.26 2.14
C PHE A 20 6.52 0.94 1.30
N VAL A 21 7.55 1.78 1.39
CA VAL A 21 8.82 1.53 0.71
C VAL A 21 9.46 0.24 1.21
N GLU A 22 9.45 -0.02 2.52
CA GLU A 22 9.97 -1.26 3.10
C GLU A 22 9.22 -2.49 2.57
N CYS A 23 7.88 -2.47 2.57
CA CYS A 23 7.05 -3.56 2.05
C CYS A 23 7.28 -3.79 0.55
N LEU A 24 7.48 -2.73 -0.24
CA LEU A 24 7.80 -2.85 -1.66
C LEU A 24 9.16 -3.55 -1.86
N VAL A 25 10.17 -3.18 -1.08
CA VAL A 25 11.50 -3.82 -1.13
C VAL A 25 11.40 -5.30 -0.75
N GLU A 26 10.65 -5.62 0.30
CA GLU A 26 10.39 -7.02 0.68
C GLU A 26 9.66 -7.79 -0.42
N LEU A 27 8.66 -7.19 -1.07
CA LEU A 27 7.92 -7.81 -2.16
C LEU A 27 8.83 -8.10 -3.37
N VAL A 28 9.71 -7.16 -3.73
CA VAL A 28 10.72 -7.37 -4.80
C VAL A 28 11.65 -8.54 -4.45
N ASN A 29 12.12 -8.59 -3.20
CA ASN A 29 13.13 -9.56 -2.77
C ASN A 29 12.56 -10.97 -2.57
N ASN A 30 11.34 -11.10 -2.04
CA ASN A 30 10.76 -12.39 -1.65
C ASN A 30 9.98 -13.05 -2.78
N ASP A 31 9.16 -12.28 -3.50
CA ASP A 31 8.29 -12.81 -4.56
C ASP A 31 8.93 -12.65 -5.96
N GLY A 32 10.15 -12.13 -6.03
CA GLY A 32 10.84 -11.89 -7.29
C GLY A 32 10.13 -10.84 -8.16
N TRP A 33 9.26 -10.02 -7.55
CA TRP A 33 8.56 -8.96 -8.25
C TRP A 33 9.59 -8.01 -8.87
N ARG A 34 9.66 -8.02 -10.19
CA ARG A 34 10.39 -7.02 -10.97
C ARG A 34 9.33 -6.13 -11.59
N SER A 35 9.63 -4.84 -11.68
CA SER A 35 8.77 -3.79 -12.21
C SER A 35 8.45 -3.93 -13.71
N ASP A 36 8.24 -5.15 -14.23
CA ASP A 36 8.11 -5.39 -15.66
C ASP A 36 6.74 -4.93 -16.19
N ASN A 37 6.77 -3.72 -16.73
CA ASN A 37 6.15 -3.30 -17.98
C ASN A 37 4.78 -3.90 -18.36
N GLY A 38 3.79 -3.77 -17.47
CA GLY A 38 2.37 -3.88 -17.85
C GLY A 38 1.51 -4.85 -17.04
N THR A 39 2.05 -5.57 -16.06
CA THR A 39 1.26 -6.56 -15.30
C THR A 39 1.35 -6.35 -13.79
N PHE A 40 1.03 -5.14 -13.31
CA PHE A 40 0.74 -4.98 -11.88
C PHE A 40 -0.54 -5.77 -11.57
N ARG A 41 -0.38 -7.04 -11.19
CA ARG A 41 -1.49 -7.95 -10.91
C ARG A 41 -2.21 -7.46 -9.65
N PRO A 42 -3.55 -7.52 -9.61
CA PRO A 42 -4.32 -7.18 -8.42
C PRO A 42 -3.88 -7.92 -7.15
N GLU A 43 -3.29 -9.12 -7.29
CA GLU A 43 -2.75 -9.91 -6.18
C GLU A 43 -1.57 -9.23 -5.46
N TYR A 44 -0.71 -8.50 -6.18
CA TYR A 44 0.39 -7.78 -5.52
C TYR A 44 -0.12 -6.59 -4.71
N HIS A 45 -1.23 -5.96 -5.15
CA HIS A 45 -1.87 -4.90 -4.39
C HIS A 45 -2.45 -5.43 -3.07
N SER A 46 -3.18 -6.55 -3.10
CA SER A 46 -3.74 -7.14 -1.89
C SER A 46 -2.66 -7.70 -0.95
N GLN A 47 -1.57 -8.24 -1.50
CA GLN A 47 -0.41 -8.66 -0.73
C GLN A 47 0.29 -7.48 -0.05
N LEU A 48 0.53 -6.38 -0.77
CA LEU A 48 1.15 -5.17 -0.24
C LEU A 48 0.29 -4.54 0.86
N ALA A 49 -1.02 -4.42 0.65
CA ALA A 49 -1.96 -3.92 1.65
C ALA A 49 -1.93 -4.79 2.92
N ARG A 50 -1.88 -6.12 2.77
CA ARG A 50 -1.74 -7.05 3.91
C ARG A 50 -0.42 -6.84 4.66
N MET A 51 0.70 -6.68 3.96
CA MET A 51 2.00 -6.45 4.59
C MET A 51 2.03 -5.14 5.37
N MET A 52 1.48 -4.06 4.81
CA MET A 52 1.37 -2.79 5.52
C MET A 52 0.46 -2.89 6.75
N ALA A 53 -0.69 -3.54 6.64
CA ALA A 53 -1.61 -3.75 7.78
C ALA A 53 -0.98 -4.58 8.91
N GLN A 54 -0.09 -5.53 8.57
CA GLN A 54 0.65 -6.30 9.56
C GLN A 54 1.73 -5.48 10.26
N LYS A 55 2.45 -4.63 9.53
CA LYS A 55 3.51 -3.76 10.11
C LYS A 55 2.94 -2.56 10.86
N MET A 56 1.75 -2.09 10.49
CA MET A 56 1.06 -0.94 11.10
C MET A 56 -0.33 -1.32 11.63
N PRO A 57 -0.42 -2.15 12.69
CA PRO A 57 -1.70 -2.48 13.28
C PRO A 57 -2.36 -1.23 13.89
N GLY A 58 -3.54 -0.87 13.40
CA GLY A 58 -4.30 0.31 13.86
C GLY A 58 -4.17 1.55 12.97
N CYS A 59 -3.37 1.48 11.90
CA CYS A 59 -3.40 2.46 10.83
C CYS A 59 -4.55 2.14 9.86
N ASN A 60 -5.36 3.16 9.51
CA ASN A 60 -6.43 3.01 8.51
C ASN A 60 -5.83 3.22 7.11
N ILE A 61 -5.19 2.17 6.58
CA ILE A 61 -4.68 2.11 5.20
C ILE A 61 -5.79 1.69 4.24
#